data_AF-A0A2W6NP67-F1
#
_entry.id   AF-A0A2W6NP67-F1
#
_cell.length_a   1.000
_cell.length_b   1.000
_cell.length_c   1.000
_cell.angle_alpha   90.00
_cell.angle_beta   90.00
_cell.angle_gamma   90.00
#
_symmetry.space_group_name_H-M   'P 1'
#
loop_
_entity.id
_entity.type
_entity.pdbx_description
1 polymer ?
#
loop_
_entity_poly.entity_id
_entity_poly.type
_entity_poly.pdbx_seq_one_letter_code
_entity_poly.pdbx_strand_id
1 'polypeptide(L)'
;MGRKSKYTRRKRRSFWPGLLGACLVAGGAYWLITSLWLNKVYEDPDWLGRNQPIFVDGQLMNEEALGTGNQLKLPVKVLQESIDPGIRYEPDSGDIIIASPQRVLHMKEDSTKAELNHQDYPLKVKPEVKGKEAYIPLQPLKEVYGLSVQEDTTTGAVILMRGGDTIQYASIDTRSSDEDKTVPLYKRGDETSPILTDMQQNTRIRVWQTGKDQSYVQMDNGYAGYVNNDYVVLGEKKTLDTPKFTPTAAEKKWKNKPVNLVWEAVYNRQPDVSSIGKMPGVNVVSPTWFHITDGKGTVKSKADQSYVNWAHRSGMEVWGLMDNSFDPDITNDALSTYAKRTHIIEQMLAYAQTYRLDGINIDFENVYTDDGANVTQFVREIKAMARIHGLILSVDVTPKSNSEMWSAFLDRRGLGAFVDYMMVMAYDEHWAASPKAGSVASLPWTESSVRRILEEDEVPADKLVMAVPLYTRIWTEKENEQGEIKVSSKAVGMNTVQELIKEKKLKLVLDQASGQNYVEYKEDGAVQKIWIEDAVSLQARVELIATLKLGGVAAWNRSFANASAWETLKQAGYSK
;
A
#
# COMPACT_ATOMS: atom_id res chain seq x y z
N MET A 1 48.68 -62.20 85.00
CA MET A 1 49.64 -61.18 84.52
C MET A 1 49.77 -61.29 83.00
N GLY A 2 49.44 -60.24 82.26
CA GLY A 2 49.58 -60.23 80.79
C GLY A 2 49.08 -58.90 80.21
N ARG A 3 50.03 -58.02 79.85
CA ARG A 3 49.81 -56.65 79.33
C ARG A 3 48.80 -56.61 78.17
N LYS A 4 47.76 -55.78 78.28
CA LYS A 4 46.88 -55.42 77.14
C LYS A 4 47.51 -54.28 76.33
N SER A 5 47.89 -54.59 75.10
CA SER A 5 48.33 -53.66 74.06
C SER A 5 47.11 -52.94 73.43
N LYS A 6 47.15 -51.61 73.36
CA LYS A 6 46.19 -50.79 72.59
C LYS A 6 46.72 -50.61 71.18
N TYR A 7 46.06 -51.23 70.20
CA TYR A 7 46.25 -50.95 68.77
C TYR A 7 45.54 -49.65 68.38
N THR A 8 46.27 -48.64 67.93
CA THR A 8 45.74 -47.48 67.21
C THR A 8 45.85 -47.71 65.70
N ARG A 9 44.70 -47.83 65.03
CA ARG A 9 44.60 -48.08 63.58
C ARG A 9 44.77 -46.74 62.84
N ARG A 10 45.96 -46.47 62.29
CA ARG A 10 46.24 -45.29 61.45
C ARG A 10 45.60 -45.53 60.06
N LYS A 11 44.49 -44.86 59.75
CA LYS A 11 43.90 -44.85 58.39
C LYS A 11 44.89 -44.20 57.43
N ARG A 12 45.52 -44.98 56.53
CA ARG A 12 46.17 -44.44 55.33
C ARG A 12 45.08 -43.84 54.45
N ARG A 13 45.02 -42.50 54.36
CA ARG A 13 44.26 -41.81 53.30
C ARG A 13 44.96 -42.17 51.98
N SER A 14 44.28 -42.94 51.15
CA SER A 14 44.71 -43.22 49.78
C SER A 14 44.76 -41.88 49.02
N PHE A 15 45.94 -41.53 48.50
CA PHE A 15 46.19 -40.33 47.69
C PHE A 15 45.66 -40.46 46.25
N TRP A 16 45.29 -41.67 45.83
CA TRP A 16 44.94 -42.00 44.44
C TRP A 16 43.53 -41.58 43.98
N PRO A 17 42.45 -41.61 44.80
CA PRO A 17 41.12 -41.19 44.35
C PRO A 17 41.02 -39.69 44.07
N GLY A 18 41.76 -38.87 44.83
CA GLY A 18 41.81 -37.41 44.62
C GLY A 18 42.56 -37.01 43.36
N LEU A 19 43.62 -37.75 43.00
CA LEU A 19 44.41 -37.49 41.80
C LEU A 19 43.65 -37.85 40.51
N LEU A 20 42.91 -38.97 40.50
CA LEU A 20 42.04 -39.37 39.39
C LEU A 20 40.86 -38.41 39.18
N GLY A 21 40.24 -37.93 40.26
CA GLY A 21 39.21 -36.89 40.19
C GLY A 21 39.74 -35.56 39.66
N ALA A 22 40.94 -35.14 40.09
CA ALA A 22 41.59 -33.93 39.59
C ALA A 22 41.98 -34.04 38.11
N CYS A 23 42.46 -35.21 37.65
CA CYS A 23 42.77 -35.45 36.23
C CYS A 23 41.52 -35.48 35.34
N LEU A 24 40.38 -35.98 35.82
CA LEU A 24 39.12 -35.93 35.08
C LEU A 24 38.55 -34.51 34.99
N VAL A 25 38.67 -33.72 36.07
CA VAL A 25 38.28 -32.30 36.05
C VAL A 25 39.23 -31.49 35.17
N ALA A 26 40.53 -31.74 35.23
CA ALA A 26 41.51 -31.08 34.36
C ALA A 26 41.36 -31.49 32.89
N GLY A 27 41.07 -32.77 32.61
CA GLY A 27 40.78 -33.29 31.28
C GLY A 27 39.45 -32.76 30.74
N GLY A 28 38.42 -32.66 31.58
CA GLY A 28 37.14 -32.03 31.24
C GLY A 28 37.27 -30.53 31.00
N ALA A 29 38.06 -29.81 31.81
CA ALA A 29 38.37 -28.41 31.62
C ALA A 29 39.25 -28.18 30.38
N TYR A 30 40.24 -29.03 30.13
CA TYR A 30 41.05 -28.98 28.92
C TYR A 30 40.21 -29.28 27.68
N TRP A 31 39.32 -30.27 27.73
CA TRP A 31 38.39 -30.55 26.65
C TRP A 31 37.41 -29.40 26.44
N LEU A 32 36.84 -28.80 27.49
CA LEU A 32 36.02 -27.58 27.39
C LEU A 32 36.81 -26.40 26.80
N ILE A 33 38.03 -26.15 27.26
CA ILE A 33 38.89 -25.05 26.79
C ILE A 33 39.32 -25.29 25.33
N THR A 34 39.63 -26.52 24.94
CA THR A 34 40.05 -26.83 23.57
C THR A 34 38.88 -26.93 22.59
N SER A 35 37.73 -27.42 23.02
CA SER A 35 36.53 -27.58 22.19
C SER A 35 35.65 -26.33 22.10
N LEU A 36 35.59 -25.50 23.15
CA LEU A 36 34.76 -24.29 23.20
C LEU A 36 35.55 -22.98 23.14
N TRP A 37 36.85 -22.96 23.47
CA TRP A 37 37.62 -21.71 23.58
C TRP A 37 38.79 -21.57 22.60
N LEU A 38 39.35 -22.65 22.04
CA LEU A 38 40.57 -22.57 21.20
C LEU A 38 40.36 -22.92 19.72
N ASN A 39 39.36 -23.71 19.36
CA ASN A 39 39.10 -24.01 17.95
C ASN A 39 38.11 -23.00 17.38
N LYS A 40 38.64 -21.91 16.83
CA LYS A 40 37.93 -21.04 15.90
C LYS A 40 37.47 -21.89 14.71
N VAL A 41 36.17 -22.18 14.66
CA VAL A 41 35.57 -22.93 13.54
C VAL A 41 35.28 -21.95 12.42
N TYR A 42 35.87 -22.18 11.25
CA TYR A 42 35.53 -21.45 10.03
C TYR A 42 34.40 -22.17 9.31
N GLU A 43 33.43 -21.41 8.82
CA GLU A 43 32.32 -21.92 8.04
C GLU A 43 32.13 -21.03 6.81
N ASP A 44 32.31 -21.63 5.64
CA ASP A 44 32.04 -20.96 4.38
C ASP A 44 30.53 -20.68 4.27
N PRO A 45 30.10 -19.45 3.97
CA PRO A 45 28.69 -19.17 3.75
C PRO A 45 28.12 -19.92 2.54
N ASP A 46 26.85 -20.29 2.62
CA ASP A 46 26.11 -21.12 1.64
C ASP A 46 26.00 -20.50 0.22
N TRP A 47 26.38 -19.23 0.06
CA TRP A 47 26.40 -18.54 -1.22
C TRP A 47 27.75 -18.60 -1.93
N LEU A 48 28.83 -19.02 -1.27
CA LEU A 48 30.12 -19.17 -1.95
C LEU A 48 30.02 -20.24 -3.05
N GLY A 49 30.49 -19.91 -4.25
CA GLY A 49 30.36 -20.75 -5.44
C GLY A 49 29.08 -20.52 -6.25
N ARG A 50 28.15 -19.68 -5.77
CA ARG A 50 27.09 -19.10 -6.58
C ARG A 50 27.68 -18.16 -7.63
N ASN A 51 27.04 -18.04 -8.78
CA ASN A 51 27.58 -17.21 -9.87
C ASN A 51 27.46 -15.72 -9.54
N GLN A 52 26.27 -15.27 -9.17
CA GLN A 52 25.98 -13.87 -8.86
C GLN A 52 24.95 -13.74 -7.72
N PRO A 53 25.31 -14.12 -6.49
CA PRO A 53 24.41 -14.04 -5.35
C PRO A 53 24.00 -12.58 -5.09
N ILE A 54 22.70 -12.35 -4.94
CA ILE A 54 22.16 -11.01 -4.66
C ILE A 54 21.98 -10.85 -3.15
N PHE A 55 22.33 -9.68 -2.64
CA PHE A 55 22.10 -9.30 -1.26
C PHE A 55 21.27 -8.02 -1.16
N VAL A 56 20.29 -8.01 -0.26
CA VAL A 56 19.50 -6.83 0.11
C VAL A 56 19.56 -6.70 1.63
N ASP A 57 19.95 -5.53 2.13
CA ASP A 57 20.11 -5.27 3.58
C ASP A 57 21.01 -6.30 4.30
N GLY A 58 22.04 -6.80 3.59
CA GLY A 58 22.95 -7.84 4.07
C GLY A 58 22.42 -9.27 3.99
N GLN A 59 21.15 -9.46 3.65
CA GLN A 59 20.52 -10.78 3.54
C GLN A 59 20.66 -11.34 2.12
N LEU A 60 21.00 -12.63 2.04
CA LEU A 60 21.09 -13.36 0.77
C LEU A 60 19.69 -13.60 0.20
N MET A 61 19.51 -13.27 -1.08
CA MET A 61 18.29 -13.56 -1.82
C MET A 61 18.34 -14.95 -2.47
N ASN A 62 17.17 -15.52 -2.75
CA ASN A 62 17.06 -16.87 -3.31
C ASN A 62 17.56 -16.96 -4.76
N GLU A 63 17.27 -15.95 -5.57
CA GLU A 63 17.63 -15.90 -6.99
C GLU A 63 19.00 -15.20 -7.19
N GLU A 64 19.68 -15.54 -8.28
CA GLU A 64 20.95 -14.92 -8.69
C GLU A 64 20.73 -13.85 -9.76
N ALA A 65 21.65 -12.89 -9.88
CA ALA A 65 21.64 -11.93 -10.98
C ALA A 65 22.18 -12.56 -12.29
N LEU A 66 22.04 -11.83 -13.40
CA LEU A 66 22.60 -12.23 -14.70
C LEU A 66 23.45 -11.13 -15.34
N GLY A 67 24.65 -11.50 -15.79
CA GLY A 67 25.59 -10.58 -16.45
C GLY A 67 26.23 -9.61 -15.46
N THR A 68 27.24 -8.85 -15.86
CA THR A 68 27.96 -7.94 -14.95
C THR A 68 28.03 -6.51 -15.49
N GLY A 69 28.24 -5.55 -14.60
CA GLY A 69 28.41 -4.14 -14.95
C GLY A 69 27.24 -3.61 -15.76
N ASN A 70 27.52 -3.11 -16.98
CA ASN A 70 26.49 -2.56 -17.85
C ASN A 70 25.50 -3.62 -18.38
N GLN A 71 25.82 -4.91 -18.29
CA GLN A 71 24.96 -6.02 -18.72
C GLN A 71 24.20 -6.66 -17.55
N LEU A 72 24.39 -6.18 -16.32
CA LEU A 72 23.72 -6.72 -15.13
C LEU A 72 22.20 -6.61 -15.26
N LYS A 73 21.51 -7.71 -14.97
CA LYS A 73 20.06 -7.82 -14.89
C LYS A 73 19.68 -8.45 -13.55
N LEU A 74 18.58 -7.99 -12.99
CA LEU A 74 18.04 -8.45 -11.71
C LEU A 74 16.75 -9.25 -11.94
N PRO A 75 16.54 -10.38 -11.24
CA PRO A 75 15.34 -11.19 -11.36
C PRO A 75 14.12 -10.44 -10.82
N VAL A 76 12.97 -10.59 -11.51
CA VAL A 76 11.70 -9.93 -11.13
C VAL A 76 11.29 -10.30 -9.72
N LYS A 77 11.42 -11.56 -9.29
CA LYS A 77 11.06 -11.97 -7.92
C LYS A 77 11.80 -11.19 -6.84
N VAL A 78 13.12 -11.01 -6.98
CA VAL A 78 13.90 -10.24 -6.01
C VAL A 78 13.45 -8.79 -5.99
N LEU A 79 13.14 -8.23 -7.16
CA LEU A 79 12.62 -6.86 -7.25
C LEU A 79 11.22 -6.74 -6.62
N GLN A 80 10.34 -7.73 -6.79
CA GLN A 80 9.03 -7.76 -6.15
C GLN A 80 9.14 -7.86 -4.62
N GLU A 81 10.04 -8.71 -4.11
CA GLU A 81 10.24 -8.91 -2.68
C GLU A 81 10.88 -7.69 -2.00
N SER A 82 11.81 -7.02 -2.68
CA SER A 82 12.70 -6.05 -2.04
C SER A 82 12.49 -4.59 -2.45
N ILE A 83 11.92 -4.35 -3.64
CA ILE A 83 11.85 -3.02 -4.25
C ILE A 83 10.41 -2.59 -4.43
N ASP A 84 9.63 -3.35 -5.20
CA ASP A 84 8.26 -3.00 -5.55
C ASP A 84 7.44 -4.24 -5.95
N PRO A 85 6.48 -4.67 -5.10
CA PRO A 85 5.69 -5.87 -5.36
C PRO A 85 4.78 -5.74 -6.59
N GLY A 86 4.58 -4.53 -7.12
CA GLY A 86 3.79 -4.30 -8.33
C GLY A 86 4.58 -4.39 -9.64
N ILE A 87 5.88 -4.72 -9.62
CA ILE A 87 6.58 -5.09 -10.86
C ILE A 87 5.90 -6.33 -11.43
N ARG A 88 5.55 -6.29 -12.71
CA ARG A 88 4.76 -7.33 -13.36
C ARG A 88 5.48 -7.89 -14.57
N TYR A 89 5.48 -9.22 -14.67
CA TYR A 89 5.84 -9.93 -15.89
C TYR A 89 4.61 -10.74 -16.32
N GLU A 90 4.18 -10.55 -17.56
CA GLU A 90 3.03 -11.23 -18.17
C GLU A 90 3.58 -12.27 -19.18
N PRO A 91 3.69 -13.57 -18.82
CA PRO A 91 4.41 -14.56 -19.64
C PRO A 91 3.76 -14.85 -20.99
N ASP A 92 2.42 -14.75 -21.07
CA ASP A 92 1.70 -15.06 -22.30
C ASP A 92 1.96 -14.03 -23.41
N SER A 93 2.16 -12.78 -23.01
CA SER A 93 2.51 -11.71 -23.93
C SER A 93 4.01 -11.45 -23.99
N GLY A 94 4.76 -11.76 -22.93
CA GLY A 94 6.17 -11.38 -22.78
C GLY A 94 6.37 -9.91 -22.37
N ASP A 95 5.35 -9.29 -21.75
CA ASP A 95 5.41 -7.90 -21.29
C ASP A 95 5.98 -7.81 -19.88
N ILE A 96 6.88 -6.86 -19.66
CA ILE A 96 7.44 -6.52 -18.35
C ILE A 96 7.10 -5.07 -18.04
N ILE A 97 6.42 -4.85 -16.92
CA ILE A 97 5.85 -3.56 -16.53
C ILE A 97 6.39 -3.13 -15.18
N ILE A 98 6.87 -1.89 -15.13
CA ILE A 98 7.32 -1.23 -13.93
C ILE A 98 6.56 0.09 -13.82
N ALA A 99 5.82 0.28 -12.73
CA ALA A 99 5.04 1.50 -12.53
C ALA A 99 5.39 2.15 -11.18
N SER A 100 5.98 3.33 -11.22
CA SER A 100 6.13 4.23 -10.08
C SER A 100 5.10 5.36 -10.19
N PRO A 101 4.87 6.18 -9.15
CA PRO A 101 3.92 7.28 -9.24
C PRO A 101 4.15 8.24 -10.40
N GLN A 102 5.38 8.38 -10.94
CA GLN A 102 5.69 9.32 -12.04
C GLN A 102 6.03 8.65 -13.38
N ARG A 103 6.22 7.33 -13.38
CA ARG A 103 6.81 6.62 -14.52
C ARG A 103 6.17 5.25 -14.70
N VAL A 104 5.70 4.96 -15.91
CA VAL A 104 5.41 3.59 -16.37
C VAL A 104 6.47 3.23 -17.39
N LEU A 105 7.27 2.21 -17.09
CA LEU A 105 8.19 1.61 -18.05
C LEU A 105 7.61 0.27 -18.47
N HIS A 106 7.40 0.13 -19.77
CA HIS A 106 7.08 -1.12 -20.43
C HIS A 106 8.29 -1.61 -21.21
N MET A 107 8.56 -2.90 -21.12
CA MET A 107 9.60 -3.57 -21.89
C MET A 107 9.04 -4.86 -22.45
N LYS A 108 9.62 -5.31 -23.55
CA LYS A 108 9.34 -6.62 -24.11
C LYS A 108 10.48 -7.59 -23.80
N GLU A 109 10.12 -8.82 -23.41
CA GLU A 109 11.09 -9.90 -23.26
C GLU A 109 11.94 -10.06 -24.52
N ASP A 110 13.22 -10.39 -24.32
CA ASP A 110 14.19 -10.67 -25.39
C ASP A 110 14.31 -9.60 -26.48
N SER A 111 13.92 -8.37 -26.17
CA SER A 111 13.86 -7.25 -27.10
C SER A 111 14.41 -5.97 -26.46
N THR A 112 14.97 -5.09 -27.29
CA THR A 112 15.35 -3.74 -26.88
C THR A 112 14.22 -2.72 -27.07
N LYS A 113 13.03 -3.18 -27.48
CA LYS A 113 11.83 -2.33 -27.54
C LYS A 113 11.32 -2.10 -26.13
N ALA A 114 11.22 -0.82 -25.77
CA ALA A 114 10.73 -0.38 -24.48
C ALA A 114 10.10 1.00 -24.63
N GLU A 115 9.18 1.31 -23.73
CA GLU A 115 8.48 2.59 -23.67
C GLU A 115 8.50 3.11 -22.25
N LEU A 116 8.88 4.38 -22.08
CA LEU A 116 8.78 5.09 -20.81
C LEU A 116 7.69 6.14 -20.96
N ASN A 117 6.60 6.00 -20.21
CA ASN A 117 5.42 6.85 -20.28
C ASN A 117 4.81 6.93 -21.70
N HIS A 118 4.70 5.77 -22.35
CA HIS A 118 4.18 5.62 -23.73
C HIS A 118 5.01 6.40 -24.76
N GLN A 119 6.30 6.57 -24.52
CA GLN A 119 7.27 7.17 -25.44
C GLN A 119 8.45 6.23 -25.62
N ASP A 120 9.02 6.16 -26.83
CA ASP A 120 10.16 5.30 -27.14
C ASP A 120 11.31 5.49 -26.13
N TYR A 121 11.73 4.38 -25.52
CA TYR A 121 12.81 4.35 -24.55
C TYR A 121 14.01 3.57 -25.11
N PRO A 122 15.20 4.20 -25.24
CA PRO A 122 16.37 3.56 -25.85
C PRO A 122 17.03 2.55 -24.89
N LEU A 123 16.51 1.33 -24.88
CA LEU A 123 17.04 0.25 -24.05
C LEU A 123 18.29 -0.38 -24.69
N LYS A 124 19.44 -0.31 -24.00
CA LYS A 124 20.72 -0.83 -24.51
C LYS A 124 20.92 -2.32 -24.29
N VAL A 125 20.32 -2.86 -23.23
CA VAL A 125 20.41 -4.25 -22.82
C VAL A 125 19.00 -4.78 -22.76
N LYS A 126 18.70 -5.83 -23.52
CA LYS A 126 17.37 -6.44 -23.51
C LYS A 126 17.09 -7.18 -22.20
N PRO A 127 15.83 -7.21 -21.72
CA PRO A 127 15.42 -8.18 -20.70
C PRO A 127 15.59 -9.60 -21.23
N GLU A 128 15.70 -10.56 -20.32
CA GLU A 128 15.89 -11.97 -20.65
C GLU A 128 15.02 -12.83 -19.73
N VAL A 129 14.54 -13.96 -20.23
CA VAL A 129 13.77 -14.92 -19.44
C VAL A 129 14.55 -16.24 -19.36
N LYS A 130 14.78 -16.73 -18.15
CA LYS A 130 15.34 -18.07 -17.92
C LYS A 130 14.34 -18.94 -17.16
N GLY A 131 13.90 -20.01 -17.81
CA GLY A 131 12.83 -20.84 -17.27
C GLY A 131 11.52 -20.06 -17.19
N LYS A 132 11.09 -19.70 -15.98
CA LYS A 132 9.91 -18.86 -15.73
C LYS A 132 10.24 -17.50 -15.10
N GLU A 133 11.52 -17.22 -14.90
CA GLU A 133 11.99 -16.00 -14.25
C GLU A 133 12.40 -14.97 -15.31
N ALA A 134 11.80 -13.78 -15.26
CA ALA A 134 12.22 -12.65 -16.07
C ALA A 134 13.31 -11.84 -15.35
N TYR A 135 14.23 -11.29 -16.13
CA TYR A 135 15.37 -10.51 -15.65
C TYR A 135 15.37 -9.13 -16.29
N ILE A 136 15.35 -8.10 -15.44
CA ILE A 136 15.27 -6.70 -15.85
C ILE A 136 16.67 -6.06 -15.82
N PRO A 137 17.10 -5.38 -16.89
CA PRO A 137 18.36 -4.66 -16.92
C PRO A 137 18.47 -3.62 -15.79
N LEU A 138 19.66 -3.45 -15.22
CA LEU A 138 19.87 -2.52 -14.10
C LEU A 138 19.58 -1.06 -14.46
N GLN A 139 19.96 -0.61 -15.65
CA GLN A 139 19.86 0.80 -16.04
C GLN A 139 18.45 1.41 -15.90
N PRO A 140 17.37 0.81 -16.44
CA PRO A 140 16.01 1.32 -16.23
C PRO A 140 15.59 1.30 -14.75
N LEU A 141 16.03 0.31 -13.97
CA LEU A 141 15.73 0.25 -12.54
C LEU A 141 16.38 1.39 -11.75
N LYS A 142 17.62 1.77 -12.10
CA LYS A 142 18.28 2.96 -11.55
C LYS A 142 17.49 4.22 -11.86
N GLU A 143 16.97 4.32 -13.08
CA GLU A 143 16.19 5.48 -13.50
C GLU A 143 14.86 5.54 -12.74
N VAL A 144 14.07 4.46 -12.73
CA VAL A 144 12.72 4.44 -12.16
C VAL A 144 12.69 4.46 -10.63
N TYR A 145 13.61 3.75 -9.96
CA TYR A 145 13.60 3.58 -8.50
C TYR A 145 14.83 4.18 -7.79
N GLY A 146 15.85 4.65 -8.51
CA GLY A 146 17.08 5.13 -7.89
C GLY A 146 17.93 4.00 -7.30
N LEU A 147 17.82 2.77 -7.83
CA LEU A 147 18.59 1.64 -7.31
C LEU A 147 20.09 1.89 -7.44
N SER A 148 20.83 1.43 -6.44
CA SER A 148 22.29 1.35 -6.47
C SER A 148 22.71 -0.09 -6.31
N VAL A 149 23.74 -0.49 -7.06
CA VAL A 149 24.29 -1.84 -6.98
C VAL A 149 25.79 -1.73 -6.84
N GLN A 150 26.33 -2.57 -5.96
CA GLN A 150 27.76 -2.82 -5.87
C GLN A 150 28.04 -4.28 -6.20
N GLU A 151 28.93 -4.49 -7.18
CA GLU A 151 29.37 -5.81 -7.62
C GLU A 151 30.79 -6.08 -7.10
N ASP A 152 31.05 -7.30 -6.67
CA ASP A 152 32.40 -7.80 -6.43
C ASP A 152 32.79 -8.82 -7.50
N THR A 153 33.92 -8.60 -8.17
CA THR A 153 34.37 -9.47 -9.27
C THR A 153 35.03 -10.76 -8.80
N THR A 154 35.40 -10.86 -7.52
CA THR A 154 36.09 -12.02 -6.95
C THR A 154 35.09 -13.06 -6.47
N THR A 155 34.07 -12.61 -5.74
CA THR A 155 33.03 -13.47 -5.16
C THR A 155 31.76 -13.53 -6.00
N GLY A 156 31.60 -12.61 -6.96
CA GLY A 156 30.38 -12.47 -7.77
C GLY A 156 29.23 -11.77 -7.03
N ALA A 157 29.44 -11.32 -5.79
CA ALA A 157 28.37 -10.74 -4.98
C ALA A 157 27.77 -9.48 -5.61
N VAL A 158 26.44 -9.40 -5.59
CA VAL A 158 25.65 -8.26 -6.07
C VAL A 158 24.88 -7.66 -4.90
N ILE A 159 25.38 -6.57 -4.34
CA ILE A 159 24.75 -5.87 -3.21
C ILE A 159 23.78 -4.82 -3.78
N LEU A 160 22.49 -5.08 -3.64
CA LEU A 160 21.40 -4.22 -4.10
C LEU A 160 20.95 -3.29 -2.96
N MET A 161 20.90 -1.99 -3.25
CA MET A 161 20.49 -0.95 -2.31
C MET A 161 19.42 -0.04 -2.94
N ARG A 162 18.43 0.39 -2.15
CA ARG A 162 17.31 1.19 -2.64
C ARG A 162 17.66 2.68 -2.65
N GLY A 163 17.06 3.41 -3.58
CA GLY A 163 17.12 4.87 -3.56
C GLY A 163 16.49 5.41 -2.27
N GLY A 164 17.14 6.38 -1.63
CA GLY A 164 16.68 6.99 -0.37
C GLY A 164 17.19 6.30 0.89
N ASP A 165 17.70 5.07 0.80
CA ASP A 165 18.32 4.40 1.94
C ASP A 165 19.54 5.21 2.41
N THR A 166 19.68 5.34 3.73
CA THR A 166 20.86 5.94 4.35
C THR A 166 21.78 4.85 4.86
N ILE A 167 22.87 4.64 4.15
CA ILE A 167 23.84 3.59 4.44
C ILE A 167 24.95 4.15 5.33
N GLN A 168 25.15 3.55 6.50
CA GLN A 168 26.30 3.82 7.35
C GLN A 168 27.49 3.00 6.88
N TYR A 169 28.52 3.66 6.35
CA TYR A 169 29.80 3.03 6.07
C TYR A 169 30.70 3.08 7.30
N ALA A 170 31.55 2.09 7.45
CA ALA A 170 32.56 2.01 8.50
C ALA A 170 33.81 1.31 8.00
N SER A 171 34.86 1.36 8.81
CA SER A 171 36.10 0.61 8.59
C SER A 171 36.49 -0.17 9.83
N ILE A 172 37.19 -1.28 9.64
CA ILE A 172 37.73 -2.09 10.74
C ILE A 172 39.04 -1.48 11.27
N ASP A 173 39.11 -1.27 12.58
CA ASP A 173 40.35 -0.98 13.31
C ASP A 173 40.70 -2.15 14.22
N THR A 174 41.77 -2.87 13.90
CA THR A 174 42.28 -4.05 14.64
C THR A 174 42.88 -3.68 16.00
N ARG A 175 43.00 -2.37 16.29
CA ARG A 175 43.63 -1.81 17.50
C ARG A 175 45.06 -2.34 17.68
N SER A 176 45.79 -2.49 16.57
CA SER A 176 47.18 -2.95 16.56
C SER A 176 47.96 -2.28 15.43
N SER A 177 49.26 -2.14 15.64
CA SER A 177 50.22 -1.76 14.60
C SER A 177 50.75 -2.95 13.80
N ASP A 178 50.33 -4.18 14.13
CA ASP A 178 50.68 -5.40 13.40
C ASP A 178 49.76 -5.55 12.18
N GLU A 179 50.35 -5.53 10.97
CA GLU A 179 49.62 -5.62 9.71
C GLU A 179 48.96 -6.99 9.50
N ASP A 180 49.46 -8.04 10.16
CA ASP A 180 48.91 -9.40 10.05
C ASP A 180 47.70 -9.62 10.98
N LYS A 181 47.39 -8.67 11.86
CA LYS A 181 46.28 -8.81 12.79
C LYS A 181 44.94 -8.65 12.07
N THR A 182 44.03 -9.57 12.34
CA THR A 182 42.67 -9.58 11.78
C THR A 182 41.60 -9.52 12.86
N VAL A 183 40.40 -9.14 12.45
CA VAL A 183 39.18 -9.16 13.26
C VAL A 183 38.19 -10.15 12.65
N PRO A 184 37.74 -11.17 13.39
CA PRO A 184 36.80 -12.16 12.86
C PRO A 184 35.42 -11.57 12.62
N LEU A 185 34.79 -11.97 11.51
CA LEU A 185 33.38 -11.75 11.21
C LEU A 185 32.59 -13.02 11.53
N TYR A 186 31.72 -12.97 12.52
CA TYR A 186 30.98 -14.12 13.02
C TYR A 186 29.65 -14.32 12.29
N LYS A 187 29.23 -15.58 12.12
CA LYS A 187 27.93 -15.91 11.50
C LYS A 187 26.72 -15.43 12.33
N ARG A 188 26.84 -15.40 13.66
CA ARG A 188 25.79 -14.98 14.61
C ARG A 188 26.36 -14.01 15.64
N GLY A 189 25.45 -13.31 16.34
CA GLY A 189 25.77 -12.33 17.38
C GLY A 189 26.31 -12.94 18.68
N ASP A 190 27.31 -13.81 18.58
CA ASP A 190 28.01 -14.49 19.66
C ASP A 190 29.44 -14.81 19.19
N GLU A 191 30.44 -14.54 20.03
CA GLU A 191 31.85 -14.82 19.74
C GLU A 191 32.19 -16.32 19.72
N THR A 192 31.27 -17.19 20.17
CA THR A 192 31.38 -18.65 20.02
C THR A 192 30.85 -19.16 18.66
N SER A 193 30.22 -18.29 17.88
CA SER A 193 29.72 -18.62 16.54
C SER A 193 30.86 -18.95 15.58
N PRO A 194 30.62 -19.78 14.54
CA PRO A 194 31.55 -19.93 13.44
C PRO A 194 31.94 -18.59 12.80
N ILE A 195 33.19 -18.50 12.39
CA ILE A 195 33.79 -17.35 11.70
C ILE A 195 33.57 -17.55 10.19
N LEU A 196 33.01 -16.54 9.54
CA LEU A 196 32.81 -16.54 8.09
C LEU A 196 34.08 -16.12 7.36
N THR A 197 34.74 -15.09 7.88
CA THR A 197 35.99 -14.56 7.33
C THR A 197 36.69 -13.67 8.35
N ASP A 198 37.97 -13.39 8.11
CA ASP A 198 38.79 -12.49 8.90
C ASP A 198 38.97 -11.16 8.15
N MET A 199 38.70 -10.05 8.83
CA MET A 199 38.81 -8.71 8.27
C MET A 199 40.14 -8.05 8.65
N GLN A 200 40.83 -7.47 7.68
CA GLN A 200 42.07 -6.73 7.88
C GLN A 200 41.80 -5.28 8.34
N GLN A 201 42.85 -4.61 8.81
CA GLN A 201 42.83 -3.16 9.08
C GLN A 201 42.27 -2.39 7.88
N ASN A 202 41.42 -1.40 8.15
CA ASN A 202 40.77 -0.53 7.16
C ASN A 202 39.79 -1.24 6.19
N THR A 203 39.44 -2.51 6.43
CA THR A 203 38.40 -3.20 5.66
C THR A 203 37.12 -2.36 5.69
N ARG A 204 36.63 -1.98 4.51
CA ARG A 204 35.40 -1.21 4.37
C ARG A 204 34.18 -2.13 4.57
N ILE A 205 33.24 -1.66 5.37
CA ILE A 205 31.99 -2.36 5.69
C ILE A 205 30.79 -1.41 5.65
N ARG A 206 29.61 -1.98 5.44
CA ARG A 206 28.29 -1.37 5.69
C ARG A 206 27.78 -1.85 7.03
N VAL A 207 27.20 -0.98 7.83
CA VAL A 207 26.55 -1.32 9.09
C VAL A 207 25.03 -1.35 8.87
N TRP A 208 24.42 -2.53 8.94
CA TRP A 208 22.99 -2.73 8.73
C TRP A 208 22.19 -2.66 10.04
N GLN A 209 22.77 -3.17 11.14
CA GLN A 209 22.16 -3.09 12.46
C GLN A 209 23.24 -2.88 13.53
N THR A 210 23.03 -1.91 14.42
CA THR A 210 23.88 -1.68 15.59
C THR A 210 23.24 -2.30 16.82
N GLY A 211 23.86 -3.35 17.36
CA GLY A 211 23.53 -3.91 18.66
C GLY A 211 24.35 -3.26 19.79
N LYS A 212 24.15 -3.73 21.02
CA LYS A 212 24.84 -3.22 22.20
C LYS A 212 26.35 -3.45 22.13
N ASP A 213 26.75 -4.70 21.93
CA ASP A 213 28.16 -5.12 21.97
C ASP A 213 28.70 -5.48 20.56
N GLN A 214 27.82 -5.89 19.65
CA GLN A 214 28.16 -6.26 18.28
C GLN A 214 27.21 -5.59 17.26
N SER A 215 27.71 -5.38 16.05
CA SER A 215 26.94 -4.88 14.92
C SER A 215 26.87 -5.92 13.80
N TYR A 216 25.73 -6.00 13.12
CA TYR A 216 25.59 -6.75 11.87
C TYR A 216 26.08 -5.89 10.71
N VAL A 217 27.11 -6.37 10.02
CA VAL A 217 27.85 -5.64 9.00
C VAL A 217 28.01 -6.47 7.73
N GLN A 218 28.25 -5.80 6.61
CA GLN A 218 28.53 -6.46 5.34
C GLN A 218 29.74 -5.83 4.64
N MET A 219 30.67 -6.67 4.23
CA MET A 219 31.83 -6.32 3.41
C MET A 219 31.44 -6.13 1.95
N ASP A 220 32.28 -5.42 1.20
CA ASP A 220 32.08 -5.15 -0.23
C ASP A 220 32.06 -6.40 -1.12
N ASN A 221 32.66 -7.49 -0.65
CA ASN A 221 32.70 -8.80 -1.32
C ASN A 221 31.52 -9.73 -0.96
N GLY A 222 30.51 -9.23 -0.26
CA GLY A 222 29.28 -9.95 0.05
C GLY A 222 29.23 -10.66 1.41
N TYR A 223 30.37 -10.87 2.08
CA TYR A 223 30.38 -11.43 3.43
C TYR A 223 29.61 -10.54 4.41
N ALA A 224 28.59 -11.10 5.05
CA ALA A 224 27.74 -10.41 6.01
C ALA A 224 27.64 -11.21 7.32
N GLY A 225 27.85 -10.55 8.44
CA GLY A 225 27.95 -11.19 9.75
C GLY A 225 28.07 -10.18 10.89
N TYR A 226 28.42 -10.67 12.07
CA TYR A 226 28.52 -9.89 13.29
C TYR A 226 29.97 -9.60 13.65
N VAL A 227 30.25 -8.35 14.03
CA VAL A 227 31.56 -7.91 14.51
C VAL A 227 31.40 -7.13 15.81
N ASN A 228 32.36 -7.27 16.72
CA ASN A 228 32.39 -6.49 17.96
C ASN A 228 32.54 -4.99 17.65
N ASN A 229 31.68 -4.17 18.26
CA ASN A 229 31.61 -2.73 18.05
C ASN A 229 32.94 -2.02 18.35
N ASP A 230 33.77 -2.60 19.21
CA ASP A 230 35.09 -2.07 19.55
C ASP A 230 36.02 -1.92 18.34
N TYR A 231 35.86 -2.76 17.33
CA TYR A 231 36.70 -2.74 16.12
C TYR A 231 36.07 -1.93 14.98
N VAL A 232 34.88 -1.36 15.17
CA VAL A 232 34.14 -0.65 14.12
C VAL A 232 34.34 0.86 14.27
N VAL A 233 35.03 1.45 13.30
CA VAL A 233 35.18 2.90 13.20
C VAL A 233 34.13 3.43 12.23
N LEU A 234 33.10 4.09 12.75
CA LEU A 234 32.03 4.68 11.94
C LEU A 234 32.59 5.76 11.01
N GLY A 235 32.27 5.65 9.73
CA GLY A 235 32.62 6.59 8.69
C GLY A 235 31.42 7.40 8.22
N GLU A 236 31.38 7.70 6.92
CA GLU A 236 30.31 8.48 6.32
C GLU A 236 28.94 7.77 6.38
N LYS A 237 27.89 8.57 6.58
CA LYS A 237 26.51 8.17 6.25
C LYS A 237 26.20 8.72 4.87
N LYS A 238 25.87 7.83 3.93
CA LYS A 238 25.51 8.21 2.57
C LYS A 238 24.04 7.87 2.31
N THR A 239 23.24 8.89 2.05
CA THR A 239 21.88 8.71 1.53
C THR A 239 21.97 8.50 0.03
N LEU A 240 21.37 7.41 -0.47
CA LEU A 240 21.34 7.12 -1.90
C LEU A 240 20.34 8.03 -2.61
N ASP A 241 20.72 8.52 -3.79
CA ASP A 241 19.88 9.42 -4.57
C ASP A 241 18.56 8.75 -4.95
N THR A 242 17.46 9.48 -4.82
CA THR A 242 16.15 9.06 -5.34
C THR A 242 15.84 9.77 -6.65
N PRO A 243 15.01 9.15 -7.52
CA PRO A 243 14.46 9.85 -8.66
C PRO A 243 13.75 11.13 -8.21
N LYS A 244 14.06 12.26 -8.85
CA LYS A 244 13.50 13.56 -8.48
C LYS A 244 11.98 13.57 -8.67
N PHE A 245 11.25 13.58 -7.56
CA PHE A 245 9.80 13.74 -7.58
C PHE A 245 9.42 15.22 -7.63
N THR A 246 8.99 15.72 -8.79
CA THR A 246 8.46 17.09 -8.91
C THR A 246 6.92 17.09 -8.91
N PRO A 247 6.26 17.74 -7.93
CA PRO A 247 4.80 17.86 -7.92
C PRO A 247 4.29 18.64 -9.13
N THR A 248 3.19 18.17 -9.73
CA THR A 248 2.53 18.84 -10.86
C THR A 248 1.87 20.16 -10.43
N ALA A 249 1.42 20.97 -11.38
CA ALA A 249 0.66 22.19 -11.06
C ALA A 249 -0.65 21.86 -10.33
N ALA A 250 -1.35 20.79 -10.73
CA ALA A 250 -2.56 20.31 -10.08
C ALA A 250 -2.27 19.85 -8.63
N GLU A 251 -1.23 19.06 -8.41
CA GLU A 251 -0.86 18.60 -7.06
C GLU A 251 -0.48 19.77 -6.14
N LYS A 252 0.23 20.77 -6.67
CA LYS A 252 0.53 21.99 -5.91
C LYS A 252 -0.73 22.78 -5.58
N LYS A 253 -1.69 22.87 -6.51
CA LYS A 253 -2.97 23.55 -6.33
C LYS A 253 -3.82 22.89 -5.24
N TRP A 254 -3.77 21.55 -5.16
CA TRP A 254 -4.55 20.76 -4.21
C TRP A 254 -3.84 20.51 -2.86
N LYS A 255 -2.54 20.80 -2.78
CA LYS A 255 -1.79 20.69 -1.53
C LYS A 255 -2.46 21.49 -0.40
N ASN A 256 -2.76 20.81 0.70
CA ASN A 256 -3.43 21.35 1.89
C ASN A 256 -4.85 21.89 1.66
N LYS A 257 -5.45 21.71 0.47
CA LYS A 257 -6.81 22.12 0.18
C LYS A 257 -7.75 20.92 0.41
N PRO A 258 -8.82 21.06 1.22
CA PRO A 258 -9.77 19.99 1.40
C PRO A 258 -10.59 19.77 0.13
N VAL A 259 -10.84 18.50 -0.19
CA VAL A 259 -11.77 18.10 -1.25
C VAL A 259 -13.20 18.23 -0.72
N ASN A 260 -14.06 18.89 -1.49
CA ASN A 260 -15.51 18.85 -1.29
C ASN A 260 -16.13 18.48 -2.64
N LEU A 261 -16.28 17.17 -2.80
CA LEU A 261 -16.71 16.53 -4.04
C LEU A 261 -18.19 16.16 -3.96
N VAL A 262 -18.90 16.30 -5.08
CA VAL A 262 -20.24 15.70 -5.24
C VAL A 262 -20.29 14.87 -6.50
N TRP A 263 -20.80 13.65 -6.40
CA TRP A 263 -21.09 12.84 -7.59
C TRP A 263 -22.37 13.33 -8.28
N GLU A 264 -22.33 13.37 -9.60
CA GLU A 264 -23.50 13.58 -10.46
C GLU A 264 -23.86 12.25 -11.13
N ALA A 265 -24.98 11.65 -10.73
CA ALA A 265 -25.44 10.40 -11.29
C ALA A 265 -26.04 10.62 -12.69
N VAL A 266 -25.28 10.27 -13.73
CA VAL A 266 -25.64 10.39 -15.14
C VAL A 266 -26.01 9.02 -15.71
N TYR A 267 -27.29 8.67 -15.63
CA TYR A 267 -27.82 7.43 -16.20
C TYR A 267 -28.04 7.56 -17.72
N ASN A 268 -29.22 8.00 -18.14
CA ASN A 268 -29.62 8.10 -19.55
C ASN A 268 -29.82 9.54 -20.03
N ARG A 269 -30.02 10.49 -19.12
CA ARG A 269 -30.29 11.89 -19.44
C ARG A 269 -29.17 12.76 -18.90
N GLN A 270 -28.66 13.65 -19.74
CA GLN A 270 -27.68 14.65 -19.30
C GLN A 270 -28.32 15.60 -18.27
N PRO A 271 -27.59 15.98 -17.23
CA PRO A 271 -28.08 16.92 -16.24
C PRO A 271 -28.30 18.30 -16.89
N ASP A 272 -29.46 18.90 -16.61
CA ASP A 272 -29.74 20.28 -17.02
C ASP A 272 -29.06 21.24 -16.04
N VAL A 273 -27.89 21.76 -16.42
CA VAL A 273 -27.10 22.69 -15.60
C VAL A 273 -27.84 23.98 -15.24
N SER A 274 -28.86 24.37 -16.00
CA SER A 274 -29.68 25.57 -15.68
C SER A 274 -30.59 25.34 -14.47
N SER A 275 -30.91 24.08 -14.17
CA SER A 275 -31.71 23.68 -13.02
C SER A 275 -30.87 23.44 -11.76
N ILE A 276 -29.54 23.41 -11.88
CA ILE A 276 -28.64 23.16 -10.76
C ILE A 276 -28.52 24.45 -9.92
N GLY A 277 -29.06 24.39 -8.71
CA GLY A 277 -28.94 25.46 -7.72
C GLY A 277 -27.50 25.68 -7.25
N LYS A 278 -27.30 26.68 -6.38
CA LYS A 278 -25.99 26.92 -5.76
C LYS A 278 -25.58 25.74 -4.88
N MET A 279 -24.30 25.37 -4.93
CA MET A 279 -23.70 24.35 -4.06
C MET A 279 -22.50 24.95 -3.31
N PRO A 280 -22.73 25.82 -2.31
CA PRO A 280 -21.64 26.44 -1.55
C PRO A 280 -20.66 25.40 -0.99
N GLY A 281 -19.37 25.69 -1.10
CA GLY A 281 -18.30 24.82 -0.60
C GLY A 281 -17.85 23.72 -1.56
N VAL A 282 -18.72 23.25 -2.45
CA VAL A 282 -18.35 22.25 -3.47
C VAL A 282 -17.26 22.81 -4.38
N ASN A 283 -16.17 22.07 -4.51
CA ASN A 283 -15.02 22.47 -5.32
C ASN A 283 -14.64 21.42 -6.37
N VAL A 284 -15.27 20.23 -6.33
CA VAL A 284 -15.17 19.20 -7.37
C VAL A 284 -16.55 18.63 -7.68
N VAL A 285 -16.85 18.43 -8.96
CA VAL A 285 -17.98 17.62 -9.42
C VAL A 285 -17.48 16.36 -10.12
N SER A 286 -18.09 15.22 -9.84
CA SER A 286 -17.71 13.91 -10.38
C SER A 286 -18.88 13.25 -11.11
N PRO A 287 -19.08 13.55 -12.41
CA PRO A 287 -20.16 12.93 -13.18
C PRO A 287 -19.82 11.50 -13.63
N THR A 288 -20.79 10.58 -13.52
CA THR A 288 -20.65 9.15 -13.91
C THR A 288 -20.66 8.98 -15.43
N TRP A 289 -19.56 9.35 -16.09
CA TRP A 289 -19.52 9.55 -17.54
C TRP A 289 -18.88 8.43 -18.33
N PHE A 290 -17.91 7.73 -17.77
CA PHE A 290 -17.10 6.77 -18.50
C PHE A 290 -17.33 5.36 -17.97
N HIS A 291 -17.45 4.38 -18.85
CA HIS A 291 -17.61 2.98 -18.45
C HIS A 291 -16.93 2.04 -19.42
N ILE A 292 -16.30 0.99 -18.90
CA ILE A 292 -15.75 -0.13 -19.69
C ILE A 292 -16.92 -0.97 -20.19
N THR A 293 -17.01 -1.17 -21.51
CA THR A 293 -18.17 -1.83 -22.13
C THR A 293 -17.94 -3.27 -22.56
N ASP A 294 -16.68 -3.72 -22.58
CA ASP A 294 -16.31 -5.07 -23.01
C ASP A 294 -14.95 -5.51 -22.42
N GLY A 295 -14.66 -6.81 -22.53
CA GLY A 295 -13.38 -7.40 -22.11
C GLY A 295 -12.17 -7.02 -22.98
N LYS A 296 -12.34 -6.15 -23.98
CA LYS A 296 -11.23 -5.57 -24.77
C LYS A 296 -10.77 -4.22 -24.21
N GLY A 297 -11.50 -3.65 -23.25
CA GLY A 297 -11.20 -2.36 -22.66
C GLY A 297 -11.78 -1.17 -23.43
N THR A 298 -12.86 -1.35 -24.21
CA THR A 298 -13.53 -0.23 -24.88
C THR A 298 -14.21 0.69 -23.86
N VAL A 299 -13.86 1.99 -23.86
CA VAL A 299 -14.42 2.97 -22.92
C VAL A 299 -15.45 3.85 -23.61
N LYS A 300 -16.70 3.78 -23.15
CA LYS A 300 -17.80 4.62 -23.66
C LYS A 300 -17.97 5.87 -22.82
N SER A 301 -18.14 7.01 -23.49
CA SER A 301 -18.33 8.32 -22.86
C SER A 301 -19.78 8.80 -22.94
N LYS A 302 -20.27 9.37 -21.84
CA LYS A 302 -21.49 10.20 -21.74
C LYS A 302 -21.16 11.66 -21.45
N ALA A 303 -19.89 12.05 -21.59
CA ALA A 303 -19.41 13.35 -21.15
C ALA A 303 -20.05 14.49 -21.94
N ASP A 304 -20.20 15.62 -21.25
CA ASP A 304 -20.83 16.81 -21.79
C ASP A 304 -19.94 18.04 -21.56
N GLN A 305 -19.47 18.64 -22.65
CA GLN A 305 -18.66 19.85 -22.61
C GLN A 305 -19.41 21.04 -21.99
N SER A 306 -20.74 21.07 -22.11
CA SER A 306 -21.57 22.13 -21.53
C SER A 306 -21.53 22.09 -20.00
N TYR A 307 -21.58 20.88 -19.44
CA TYR A 307 -21.43 20.62 -18.00
C TYR A 307 -20.04 21.02 -17.50
N VAL A 308 -18.96 20.63 -18.22
CA VAL A 308 -17.60 21.05 -17.84
C VAL A 308 -17.46 22.56 -17.81
N ASN A 309 -17.95 23.23 -18.86
CA ASN A 309 -17.91 24.69 -18.94
C ASN A 309 -18.68 25.36 -17.81
N TRP A 310 -19.83 24.80 -17.40
CA TRP A 310 -20.59 25.29 -16.25
C TRP A 310 -19.83 25.10 -14.93
N ALA A 311 -19.23 23.92 -14.73
CA ALA A 311 -18.46 23.63 -13.53
C ALA A 311 -17.27 24.58 -13.38
N HIS A 312 -16.48 24.76 -14.44
CA HIS A 312 -15.33 25.67 -14.46
C HIS A 312 -15.72 27.12 -14.23
N ARG A 313 -16.80 27.61 -14.86
CA ARG A 313 -17.32 28.98 -14.60
C ARG A 313 -17.81 29.15 -13.16
N SER A 314 -18.22 28.07 -12.51
CA SER A 314 -18.63 28.05 -11.11
C SER A 314 -17.46 27.85 -10.15
N GLY A 315 -16.21 27.78 -10.64
CA GLY A 315 -15.00 27.62 -9.84
C GLY A 315 -14.75 26.19 -9.35
N MET A 316 -15.44 25.19 -9.92
CA MET A 316 -15.30 23.77 -9.58
C MET A 316 -14.42 23.07 -10.60
N GLU A 317 -13.67 22.07 -10.15
CA GLU A 317 -13.00 21.11 -11.04
C GLU A 317 -13.95 19.97 -11.45
N VAL A 318 -13.66 19.34 -12.59
CA VAL A 318 -14.37 18.14 -13.04
C VAL A 318 -13.44 16.94 -12.99
N TRP A 319 -13.73 16.01 -12.08
CA TRP A 319 -13.06 14.72 -12.02
C TRP A 319 -13.99 13.67 -12.63
N GLY A 320 -13.75 13.29 -13.89
CA GLY A 320 -14.67 12.41 -14.60
C GLY A 320 -14.66 11.00 -14.00
N LEU A 321 -15.81 10.51 -13.54
CA LEU A 321 -15.91 9.16 -13.01
C LEU A 321 -15.90 8.12 -14.12
N MET A 322 -15.08 7.09 -13.94
CA MET A 322 -14.95 5.93 -14.79
C MET A 322 -15.25 4.66 -14.00
N ASP A 323 -16.27 3.91 -14.45
CA ASP A 323 -16.65 2.63 -13.87
C ASP A 323 -16.30 1.43 -14.77
N ASN A 324 -16.37 0.23 -14.20
CA ASN A 324 -16.15 -1.05 -14.86
C ASN A 324 -17.47 -1.71 -15.32
N SER A 325 -18.53 -0.93 -15.56
CA SER A 325 -19.92 -1.39 -15.73
C SER A 325 -20.46 -2.26 -14.59
N PHE A 326 -19.73 -2.35 -13.47
CA PHE A 326 -20.02 -3.23 -12.34
C PHE A 326 -20.19 -4.70 -12.75
N ASP A 327 -19.47 -5.11 -13.80
CA ASP A 327 -19.51 -6.46 -14.36
C ASP A 327 -18.14 -7.14 -14.13
N PRO A 328 -18.10 -8.23 -13.36
CA PRO A 328 -16.85 -8.88 -12.96
C PRO A 328 -16.16 -9.58 -14.13
N ASP A 329 -16.92 -10.13 -15.09
CA ASP A 329 -16.39 -10.82 -16.26
C ASP A 329 -15.74 -9.82 -17.22
N ILE A 330 -16.41 -8.67 -17.43
CA ILE A 330 -15.83 -7.55 -18.19
C ILE A 330 -14.54 -7.08 -17.52
N THR A 331 -14.53 -6.96 -16.18
CA THR A 331 -13.37 -6.47 -15.43
C THR A 331 -12.16 -7.39 -15.54
N ASN A 332 -12.36 -8.69 -15.30
CA ASN A 332 -11.35 -9.74 -15.45
C ASN A 332 -10.66 -9.63 -16.81
N ASP A 333 -11.48 -9.65 -17.87
CA ASP A 333 -10.95 -9.64 -19.22
C ASP A 333 -10.29 -8.30 -19.57
N ALA A 334 -10.91 -7.17 -19.24
CA ALA A 334 -10.43 -5.84 -19.62
C ALA A 334 -9.14 -5.42 -18.92
N LEU A 335 -8.86 -5.94 -17.71
CA LEU A 335 -7.65 -5.59 -16.95
C LEU A 335 -6.54 -6.65 -17.01
N SER A 336 -6.82 -7.81 -17.61
CA SER A 336 -5.93 -8.99 -17.65
C SER A 336 -4.53 -8.78 -18.24
N THR A 337 -4.33 -7.83 -19.15
CA THR A 337 -3.04 -7.63 -19.85
C THR A 337 -2.67 -6.16 -19.95
N TYR A 338 -1.37 -5.88 -20.05
CA TYR A 338 -0.83 -4.53 -20.22
C TYR A 338 -1.44 -3.81 -21.42
N ALA A 339 -1.60 -4.51 -22.55
CA ALA A 339 -2.17 -3.91 -23.76
C ALA A 339 -3.61 -3.44 -23.55
N LYS A 340 -4.45 -4.21 -22.84
CA LYS A 340 -5.84 -3.83 -22.57
C LYS A 340 -5.93 -2.70 -21.54
N ARG A 341 -5.14 -2.76 -20.46
CA ARG A 341 -5.04 -1.65 -19.48
C ARG A 341 -4.58 -0.35 -20.15
N THR A 342 -3.57 -0.42 -21.00
CA THR A 342 -3.07 0.71 -21.80
C THR A 342 -4.14 1.26 -22.73
N HIS A 343 -4.89 0.38 -23.42
CA HIS A 343 -5.99 0.80 -24.30
C HIS A 343 -7.07 1.60 -23.55
N ILE A 344 -7.41 1.19 -22.33
CA ILE A 344 -8.34 1.91 -21.45
C ILE A 344 -7.75 3.27 -21.05
N ILE A 345 -6.49 3.29 -20.60
CA ILE A 345 -5.78 4.49 -20.15
C ILE A 345 -5.74 5.53 -21.28
N GLU A 346 -5.37 5.14 -22.49
CA GLU A 346 -5.27 6.05 -23.63
C GLU A 346 -6.62 6.67 -24.02
N GLN A 347 -7.71 5.88 -24.02
CA GLN A 347 -9.05 6.40 -24.25
C GLN A 347 -9.45 7.41 -23.17
N MET A 348 -9.16 7.12 -21.90
CA MET A 348 -9.45 8.04 -20.80
C MET A 348 -8.65 9.33 -20.88
N LEU A 349 -7.37 9.28 -21.22
CA LEU A 349 -6.55 10.48 -21.44
C LEU A 349 -7.06 11.30 -22.63
N ALA A 350 -7.47 10.65 -23.72
CA ALA A 350 -8.06 11.31 -24.88
C ALA A 350 -9.37 12.02 -24.52
N TYR A 351 -10.25 11.38 -23.74
CA TYR A 351 -11.45 12.03 -23.23
C TYR A 351 -11.13 13.17 -22.26
N ALA A 352 -10.19 12.99 -21.34
CA ALA A 352 -9.77 14.03 -20.40
C ALA A 352 -9.28 15.29 -21.13
N GLN A 353 -8.46 15.11 -22.17
CA GLN A 353 -8.01 16.22 -23.01
C GLN A 353 -9.15 16.86 -23.81
N THR A 354 -10.02 16.04 -24.43
CA THR A 354 -11.14 16.52 -25.26
C THR A 354 -12.10 17.39 -24.46
N TYR A 355 -12.50 16.92 -23.27
CA TYR A 355 -13.47 17.62 -22.43
C TYR A 355 -12.83 18.66 -21.50
N ARG A 356 -11.49 18.67 -21.40
CA ARG A 356 -10.69 19.47 -20.45
C ARG A 356 -11.03 19.14 -19.00
N LEU A 357 -10.98 17.85 -18.67
CA LEU A 357 -11.14 17.39 -17.29
C LEU A 357 -9.93 17.81 -16.45
N ASP A 358 -10.15 17.99 -15.16
CA ASP A 358 -9.10 18.32 -14.18
C ASP A 358 -8.61 17.06 -13.43
N GLY A 359 -9.40 15.98 -13.50
CA GLY A 359 -9.06 14.70 -12.89
C GLY A 359 -9.88 13.53 -13.41
N ILE A 360 -9.55 12.35 -12.91
CA ILE A 360 -10.23 11.07 -13.18
C ILE A 360 -10.54 10.43 -11.83
N ASN A 361 -11.78 9.97 -11.67
CA ASN A 361 -12.23 9.23 -10.49
C ASN A 361 -12.53 7.77 -10.89
N ILE A 362 -11.77 6.81 -10.38
CA ILE A 362 -11.95 5.39 -10.70
C ILE A 362 -12.94 4.77 -9.71
N ASP A 363 -14.01 4.17 -10.23
CA ASP A 363 -15.06 3.53 -9.43
C ASP A 363 -15.30 2.10 -9.95
N PHE A 364 -14.36 1.21 -9.61
CA PHE A 364 -14.46 -0.20 -9.98
C PHE A 364 -15.06 -0.99 -8.82
N GLU A 365 -16.27 -1.50 -9.01
CA GLU A 365 -16.94 -2.36 -8.03
C GLU A 365 -17.34 -3.70 -8.65
N ASN A 366 -17.74 -4.66 -7.82
CA ASN A 366 -18.15 -6.00 -8.25
C ASN A 366 -17.05 -6.70 -9.06
N VAL A 367 -15.87 -6.86 -8.45
CA VAL A 367 -14.66 -7.44 -9.08
C VAL A 367 -14.32 -8.75 -8.39
N TYR A 368 -13.92 -9.79 -9.14
CA TYR A 368 -13.43 -11.02 -8.52
C TYR A 368 -12.20 -10.75 -7.65
N THR A 369 -12.10 -11.42 -6.50
CA THR A 369 -10.98 -11.23 -5.56
C THR A 369 -9.63 -11.47 -6.23
N ASP A 370 -9.55 -12.47 -7.11
CA ASP A 370 -8.33 -12.83 -7.85
C ASP A 370 -7.88 -11.73 -8.85
N ASP A 371 -8.80 -10.85 -9.25
CA ASP A 371 -8.53 -9.70 -10.13
C ASP A 371 -8.12 -8.43 -9.38
N GLY A 372 -8.11 -8.43 -8.04
CA GLY A 372 -7.72 -7.26 -7.24
C GLY A 372 -6.35 -6.71 -7.62
N ALA A 373 -5.38 -7.60 -7.89
CA ALA A 373 -4.05 -7.21 -8.36
C ALA A 373 -4.07 -6.54 -9.75
N ASN A 374 -5.03 -6.87 -10.61
CA ASN A 374 -5.22 -6.23 -11.92
C ASN A 374 -5.77 -4.80 -11.76
N VAL A 375 -6.66 -4.58 -10.80
CA VAL A 375 -7.16 -3.24 -10.45
C VAL A 375 -6.04 -2.37 -9.91
N THR A 376 -5.26 -2.86 -8.93
CA THR A 376 -4.13 -2.11 -8.39
C THR A 376 -3.10 -1.80 -9.48
N GLN A 377 -2.78 -2.76 -10.36
CA GLN A 377 -1.87 -2.52 -11.47
C GLN A 377 -2.37 -1.46 -12.45
N PHE A 378 -3.66 -1.48 -12.80
CA PHE A 378 -4.27 -0.44 -13.63
C PHE A 378 -4.14 0.95 -13.00
N VAL A 379 -4.41 1.08 -11.69
CA VAL A 379 -4.28 2.36 -10.96
C VAL A 379 -2.83 2.85 -10.93
N ARG A 380 -1.86 1.93 -10.80
CA ARG A 380 -0.43 2.26 -10.84
C ARG A 380 -0.01 2.82 -12.19
N GLU A 381 -0.46 2.19 -13.27
CA GLU A 381 -0.16 2.59 -14.64
C GLU A 381 -0.84 3.94 -14.99
N ILE A 382 -2.13 4.10 -14.70
CA ILE A 382 -2.85 5.33 -15.02
C ILE A 382 -2.36 6.54 -14.20
N LYS A 383 -1.88 6.35 -12.96
CA LYS A 383 -1.39 7.46 -12.13
C LYS A 383 -0.24 8.22 -12.79
N ALA A 384 0.78 7.51 -13.26
CA ALA A 384 1.91 8.14 -13.91
C ALA A 384 1.48 8.92 -15.15
N MET A 385 0.57 8.36 -15.96
CA MET A 385 0.03 9.02 -17.14
C MET A 385 -0.85 10.23 -16.78
N ALA A 386 -1.74 10.11 -15.80
CA ALA A 386 -2.58 11.20 -15.30
C ALA A 386 -1.73 12.41 -14.87
N ARG A 387 -0.63 12.18 -14.14
CA ARG A 387 0.29 13.26 -13.74
C ARG A 387 0.92 13.99 -14.92
N ILE A 388 1.34 13.27 -15.96
CA ILE A 388 1.95 13.87 -17.15
C ILE A 388 0.97 14.83 -17.83
N HIS A 389 -0.31 14.48 -17.81
CA HIS A 389 -1.40 15.31 -18.31
C HIS A 389 -1.92 16.34 -17.30
N GLY A 390 -1.31 16.45 -16.11
CA GLY A 390 -1.70 17.40 -15.08
C GLY A 390 -3.04 17.09 -14.42
N LEU A 391 -3.49 15.84 -14.46
CA LEU A 391 -4.75 15.38 -13.90
C LEU A 391 -4.58 14.89 -12.45
N ILE A 392 -5.58 15.16 -11.61
CA ILE A 392 -5.75 14.50 -10.32
C ILE A 392 -6.35 13.10 -10.55
N LEU A 393 -5.87 12.09 -9.81
CA LEU A 393 -6.42 10.75 -9.81
C LEU A 393 -7.01 10.43 -8.43
N SER A 394 -8.29 10.08 -8.41
CA SER A 394 -8.95 9.51 -7.23
C SER A 394 -9.48 8.10 -7.50
N VAL A 395 -9.69 7.33 -6.43
CA VAL A 395 -10.32 6.01 -6.48
C VAL A 395 -11.37 5.90 -5.40
N ASP A 396 -12.52 5.33 -5.76
CA ASP A 396 -13.60 4.99 -4.85
C ASP A 396 -13.33 3.61 -4.25
N VAL A 397 -13.43 3.51 -2.91
CA VAL A 397 -13.23 2.26 -2.18
C VAL A 397 -14.36 2.05 -1.19
N THR A 398 -14.74 0.81 -1.00
CA THR A 398 -15.73 0.42 -0.02
C THR A 398 -15.14 0.42 1.40
N PRO A 399 -15.95 0.43 2.45
CA PRO A 399 -15.53 0.09 3.80
C PRO A 399 -14.97 -1.34 3.86
N LYS A 400 -13.96 -1.56 4.69
CA LYS A 400 -13.28 -2.85 4.77
C LYS A 400 -14.22 -3.94 5.30
N SER A 401 -14.47 -4.96 4.50
CA SER A 401 -15.25 -6.15 4.86
C SER A 401 -14.71 -7.41 4.17
N ASN A 402 -15.20 -8.58 4.59
CA ASN A 402 -14.87 -9.87 3.97
C ASN A 402 -15.76 -10.20 2.77
N SER A 403 -16.54 -9.24 2.26
CA SER A 403 -17.35 -9.46 1.05
C SER A 403 -16.43 -9.57 -0.15
N GLU A 404 -16.40 -10.75 -0.77
CA GLU A 404 -15.43 -11.10 -1.81
C GLU A 404 -15.41 -10.07 -2.95
N MET A 405 -16.55 -9.86 -3.61
CA MET A 405 -16.62 -9.02 -4.80
C MET A 405 -16.84 -7.53 -4.52
N TRP A 406 -17.01 -7.16 -3.25
CA TRP A 406 -17.31 -5.78 -2.86
C TRP A 406 -16.13 -5.09 -2.15
N SER A 407 -15.33 -5.83 -1.36
CA SER A 407 -14.25 -5.21 -0.57
C SER A 407 -12.96 -6.02 -0.54
N ALA A 408 -13.00 -7.35 -0.64
CA ALA A 408 -11.82 -8.18 -0.42
C ALA A 408 -10.75 -8.00 -1.51
N PHE A 409 -11.15 -7.65 -2.74
CA PHE A 409 -10.24 -7.39 -3.86
C PHE A 409 -9.45 -6.07 -3.73
N LEU A 410 -9.88 -5.14 -2.87
CA LEU A 410 -9.31 -3.79 -2.78
C LEU A 410 -8.04 -3.75 -1.92
N ASP A 411 -6.88 -3.72 -2.56
CA ASP A 411 -5.59 -3.40 -1.93
C ASP A 411 -5.47 -1.89 -1.65
N ARG A 412 -6.11 -1.43 -0.58
CA ARG A 412 -6.17 -0.01 -0.21
C ARG A 412 -4.78 0.58 0.06
N ARG A 413 -3.84 -0.19 0.62
CA ARG A 413 -2.45 0.27 0.83
C ARG A 413 -1.78 0.54 -0.51
N GLY A 414 -1.84 -0.42 -1.44
CA GLY A 414 -1.28 -0.28 -2.78
C GLY A 414 -1.93 0.83 -3.59
N LEU A 415 -3.27 0.95 -3.54
CA LEU A 415 -4.01 2.03 -4.20
C LEU A 415 -3.64 3.41 -3.62
N GLY A 416 -3.65 3.55 -2.29
CA GLY A 416 -3.36 4.79 -1.57
C GLY A 416 -1.94 5.33 -1.78
N ALA A 417 -0.98 4.45 -2.09
CA ALA A 417 0.38 4.84 -2.46
C ALA A 417 0.44 5.59 -3.80
N PHE A 418 -0.51 5.35 -4.72
CA PHE A 418 -0.51 5.91 -6.07
C PHE A 418 -1.50 7.06 -6.25
N VAL A 419 -2.74 6.94 -5.78
CA VAL A 419 -3.76 7.98 -5.99
C VAL A 419 -3.46 9.28 -5.22
N ASP A 420 -4.01 10.38 -5.70
CA ASP A 420 -4.00 11.66 -4.96
C ASP A 420 -5.02 11.62 -3.83
N TYR A 421 -6.20 11.03 -4.08
CA TYR A 421 -7.26 10.89 -3.10
C TYR A 421 -7.91 9.50 -3.15
N MET A 422 -8.28 8.99 -1.98
CA MET A 422 -9.06 7.76 -1.83
C MET A 422 -10.42 8.12 -1.23
N MET A 423 -11.50 7.90 -1.97
CA MET A 423 -12.86 8.19 -1.54
C MET A 423 -13.44 6.96 -0.84
N VAL A 424 -13.62 7.02 0.47
CA VAL A 424 -14.22 5.89 1.21
C VAL A 424 -15.72 6.05 1.16
N MET A 425 -16.41 5.13 0.48
CA MET A 425 -17.86 5.02 0.41
C MET A 425 -18.46 4.59 1.75
N ALA A 426 -18.35 5.45 2.77
CA ALA A 426 -18.81 5.20 4.14
C ALA A 426 -20.34 5.34 4.26
N TYR A 427 -21.05 4.60 3.42
CA TYR A 427 -22.50 4.44 3.39
C TYR A 427 -22.90 3.05 2.90
N ASP A 428 -24.20 2.80 2.89
CA ASP A 428 -24.83 1.49 2.67
C ASP A 428 -24.51 0.44 3.74
N GLU A 429 -24.38 0.88 5.01
CA GLU A 429 -24.40 -0.01 6.19
C GLU A 429 -25.63 -0.93 6.17
N HIS A 430 -26.79 -0.37 5.85
CA HIS A 430 -28.02 -1.10 5.53
C HIS A 430 -28.46 -0.75 4.09
N TRP A 431 -28.11 -1.61 3.13
CA TRP A 431 -28.37 -1.45 1.70
C TRP A 431 -29.81 -1.85 1.30
N ALA A 432 -30.15 -1.73 0.02
CA ALA A 432 -31.50 -1.94 -0.49
C ALA A 432 -32.19 -3.25 -0.12
N ALA A 433 -31.43 -4.34 -0.08
CA ALA A 433 -31.91 -5.68 0.22
C ALA A 433 -31.47 -6.16 1.62
N SER A 434 -31.07 -5.25 2.52
CA SER A 434 -30.74 -5.62 3.90
C SER A 434 -31.93 -6.35 4.54
N PRO A 435 -31.69 -7.47 5.24
CA PRO A 435 -32.74 -8.21 5.94
C PRO A 435 -33.28 -7.45 7.17
N LYS A 436 -32.63 -6.35 7.56
CA LYS A 436 -33.00 -5.52 8.71
C LYS A 436 -33.04 -4.06 8.32
N ALA A 437 -34.05 -3.35 8.84
CA ALA A 437 -34.10 -1.89 8.75
C ALA A 437 -32.99 -1.27 9.60
N GLY A 438 -32.38 -0.20 9.09
CA GLY A 438 -31.32 0.50 9.80
C GLY A 438 -30.82 1.72 9.06
N SER A 439 -29.82 2.37 9.66
CA SER A 439 -29.16 3.52 9.06
C SER A 439 -28.43 3.16 7.78
N VAL A 440 -28.42 4.09 6.81
CA VAL A 440 -27.55 4.00 5.64
C VAL A 440 -26.07 4.21 6.04
N ALA A 441 -25.80 5.01 7.07
CA ALA A 441 -24.45 5.37 7.47
C ALA A 441 -24.44 5.86 8.93
N SER A 442 -24.63 4.98 9.91
CA SER A 442 -24.58 5.40 11.31
C SER A 442 -23.21 6.00 11.63
N LEU A 443 -23.17 7.00 12.52
CA LEU A 443 -21.92 7.69 12.83
C LEU A 443 -20.84 6.73 13.39
N PRO A 444 -21.14 5.81 14.33
CA PRO A 444 -20.13 4.87 14.82
C PRO A 444 -19.59 3.93 13.74
N TRP A 445 -20.45 3.47 12.83
CA TRP A 445 -20.03 2.61 11.72
C TRP A 445 -19.19 3.37 10.69
N THR A 446 -19.57 4.61 10.39
CA THR A 446 -18.82 5.52 9.52
C THR A 446 -17.42 5.76 10.08
N GLU A 447 -17.32 6.12 11.37
CA GLU A 447 -16.04 6.32 12.06
C GLU A 447 -15.18 5.07 12.03
N SER A 448 -15.74 3.91 12.37
CA SER A 448 -15.02 2.63 12.33
C SER A 448 -14.49 2.32 10.93
N SER A 449 -15.32 2.53 9.90
CA SER A 449 -14.95 2.28 8.50
C SER A 449 -13.74 3.11 8.05
N VAL A 450 -13.71 4.39 8.42
CA VAL A 450 -12.60 5.29 8.08
C VAL A 450 -11.34 4.94 8.90
N ARG A 451 -11.47 4.75 10.22
CA ARG A 451 -10.34 4.42 11.09
C ARG A 451 -9.61 3.16 10.67
N ARG A 452 -10.33 2.12 10.28
CA ARG A 452 -9.72 0.87 9.82
C ARG A 452 -8.84 1.05 8.59
N ILE A 453 -9.21 1.94 7.65
CA ILE A 453 -8.37 2.22 6.48
C ILE A 453 -7.13 3.03 6.87
N LEU A 454 -7.27 3.99 7.79
CA LEU A 454 -6.12 4.76 8.31
C LEU A 454 -5.12 3.86 9.07
N GLU A 455 -5.63 2.94 9.89
CA GLU A 455 -4.84 2.16 10.85
C GLU A 455 -4.33 0.84 10.27
N GLU A 456 -5.15 0.10 9.53
CA GLU A 456 -4.80 -1.22 9.00
C GLU A 456 -4.16 -1.15 7.60
N ASP A 457 -4.59 -0.21 6.76
CA ASP A 457 -4.10 -0.04 5.38
C ASP A 457 -3.09 1.11 5.26
N GLU A 458 -2.89 1.86 6.35
CA GLU A 458 -1.88 2.94 6.47
C GLU A 458 -2.02 4.04 5.41
N VAL A 459 -3.25 4.27 4.94
CA VAL A 459 -3.53 5.35 3.98
C VAL A 459 -3.39 6.70 4.71
N PRO A 460 -2.59 7.66 4.19
CA PRO A 460 -2.45 8.96 4.81
C PRO A 460 -3.79 9.69 4.94
N ALA A 461 -4.06 10.25 6.13
CA ALA A 461 -5.33 10.91 6.42
C ALA A 461 -5.67 12.04 5.43
N ASP A 462 -4.67 12.81 5.00
CA ASP A 462 -4.84 13.92 4.05
C ASP A 462 -5.18 13.48 2.62
N LYS A 463 -4.98 12.19 2.29
CA LYS A 463 -5.47 11.59 1.04
C LYS A 463 -6.87 10.98 1.17
N LEU A 464 -7.28 10.60 2.38
CA LEU A 464 -8.55 9.91 2.60
C LEU A 464 -9.70 10.91 2.63
N VAL A 465 -10.69 10.73 1.76
CA VAL A 465 -11.88 11.58 1.66
C VAL A 465 -13.09 10.75 2.09
N MET A 466 -13.84 11.25 3.07
CA MET A 466 -15.00 10.51 3.59
C MET A 466 -16.22 10.79 2.71
N ALA A 467 -16.75 9.77 2.07
CA ALA A 467 -17.97 9.89 1.29
C ALA A 467 -19.21 9.71 2.17
N VAL A 468 -20.22 10.56 1.97
CA VAL A 468 -21.45 10.61 2.79
C VAL A 468 -22.69 10.48 1.92
N PRO A 469 -23.76 9.82 2.40
CA PRO A 469 -25.00 9.73 1.66
C PRO A 469 -25.82 11.00 1.84
N LEU A 470 -26.44 11.49 0.77
CA LEU A 470 -27.48 12.54 0.80
C LEU A 470 -28.88 11.95 0.64
N TYR A 471 -29.00 10.64 0.76
CA TYR A 471 -30.26 9.91 0.75
C TYR A 471 -30.37 9.08 2.03
N THR A 472 -31.61 8.73 2.35
CA THR A 472 -31.92 7.70 3.35
C THR A 472 -32.85 6.68 2.73
N ARG A 473 -33.24 5.66 3.50
CA ARG A 473 -34.23 4.67 3.12
C ARG A 473 -35.47 4.82 4.00
N ILE A 474 -36.63 4.81 3.36
CA ILE A 474 -37.90 4.55 4.04
C ILE A 474 -38.04 3.04 4.12
N TRP A 475 -37.91 2.50 5.33
CA TRP A 475 -38.05 1.08 5.61
C TRP A 475 -39.49 0.73 5.93
N THR A 476 -40.05 -0.26 5.26
CA THR A 476 -41.36 -0.83 5.55
C THR A 476 -41.19 -2.21 6.17
N GLU A 477 -41.61 -2.34 7.42
CA GLU A 477 -41.70 -3.60 8.16
C GLU A 477 -43.15 -4.05 8.23
N LYS A 478 -43.46 -5.20 7.65
CA LYS A 478 -44.81 -5.77 7.65
C LYS A 478 -44.79 -7.22 8.10
N GLU A 479 -45.61 -7.54 9.10
CA GLU A 479 -45.82 -8.91 9.55
C GLU A 479 -46.61 -9.69 8.49
N ASN A 480 -46.12 -10.87 8.12
CA ASN A 480 -46.82 -11.78 7.22
C ASN A 480 -47.81 -12.68 7.99
N GLU A 481 -48.58 -13.50 7.27
CA GLU A 481 -49.56 -14.42 7.88
C GLU A 481 -48.92 -15.48 8.80
N GLN A 482 -47.60 -15.66 8.75
CA GLN A 482 -46.82 -16.61 9.54
C GLN A 482 -46.15 -15.94 10.76
N GLY A 483 -46.38 -14.63 10.98
CA GLY A 483 -45.79 -13.87 12.08
C GLY A 483 -44.36 -13.38 11.83
N GLU A 484 -43.83 -13.53 10.62
CA GLU A 484 -42.49 -13.05 10.26
C GLU A 484 -42.54 -11.61 9.74
N ILE A 485 -41.55 -10.80 10.13
CA ILE A 485 -41.44 -9.42 9.65
C ILE A 485 -40.73 -9.41 8.30
N LYS A 486 -41.48 -9.06 7.25
CA LYS A 486 -40.92 -8.76 5.93
C LYS A 486 -40.44 -7.31 5.90
N VAL A 487 -39.16 -7.14 5.57
CA VAL A 487 -38.51 -5.84 5.42
C VAL A 487 -38.40 -5.48 3.93
N SER A 488 -38.74 -4.25 3.59
CA SER A 488 -38.48 -3.67 2.26
C SER A 488 -38.12 -2.19 2.40
N SER A 489 -37.55 -1.59 1.36
CA SER A 489 -37.08 -0.21 1.46
C SER A 489 -37.12 0.56 0.14
N LYS A 490 -37.22 1.89 0.25
CA LYS A 490 -37.07 2.81 -0.87
C LYS A 490 -36.11 3.94 -0.51
N ALA A 491 -35.12 4.20 -1.37
CA ALA A 491 -34.23 5.34 -1.23
C ALA A 491 -34.95 6.66 -1.55
N VAL A 492 -34.75 7.67 -0.71
CA VAL A 492 -35.32 9.02 -0.86
C VAL A 492 -34.31 10.08 -0.48
N GLY A 493 -34.34 11.22 -1.19
CA GLY A 493 -33.47 12.36 -0.89
C GLY A 493 -34.00 13.22 0.25
N MET A 494 -33.19 14.17 0.69
CA MET A 494 -33.45 15.01 1.87
C MET A 494 -34.75 15.81 1.76
N ASN A 495 -35.07 16.37 0.59
CA ASN A 495 -36.31 17.15 0.40
C ASN A 495 -37.56 16.28 0.60
N THR A 496 -37.58 15.07 0.04
CA THR A 496 -38.71 14.14 0.18
C THR A 496 -38.95 13.77 1.64
N VAL A 497 -37.88 13.56 2.42
CA VAL A 497 -37.98 13.26 3.85
C VAL A 497 -38.56 14.46 4.62
N GLN A 498 -38.09 15.69 4.33
CA GLN A 498 -38.60 16.90 4.98
C GLN A 498 -40.08 17.14 4.67
N GLU A 499 -40.50 16.94 3.42
CA GLU A 499 -41.90 17.04 2.99
C GLU A 499 -42.77 16.01 3.72
N LEU A 500 -42.32 14.75 3.77
CA LEU A 500 -43.02 13.65 4.46
C LEU A 500 -43.22 13.94 5.94
N ILE A 501 -42.17 14.40 6.63
CA ILE A 501 -42.22 14.77 8.06
C ILE A 501 -43.24 15.88 8.28
N LYS A 502 -43.24 16.90 7.42
CA LYS A 502 -44.16 18.04 7.52
C LYS A 502 -45.61 17.62 7.25
N GLU A 503 -45.86 16.85 6.19
CA GLU A 503 -47.18 16.40 5.78
C GLU A 503 -47.83 15.53 6.87
N LYS A 504 -47.09 14.54 7.37
CA LYS A 504 -47.58 13.60 8.38
C LYS A 504 -47.42 14.10 9.83
N LYS A 505 -46.84 15.29 10.02
CA LYS A 505 -46.54 15.90 11.34
C LYS A 505 -45.75 14.94 12.25
N LEU A 506 -44.76 14.26 11.67
CA LEU A 506 -43.94 13.28 12.39
C LEU A 506 -43.04 13.98 13.42
N LYS A 507 -42.93 13.38 14.61
CA LYS A 507 -42.04 13.86 15.66
C LYS A 507 -40.67 13.22 15.52
N LEU A 508 -39.66 14.04 15.26
CA LEU A 508 -38.27 13.56 15.23
C LEU A 508 -37.77 13.27 16.64
N VAL A 509 -37.01 12.19 16.78
CA VAL A 509 -36.27 11.85 18.00
C VAL A 509 -34.83 11.56 17.60
N LEU A 510 -33.86 12.14 18.30
CA LEU A 510 -32.46 11.82 18.08
C LEU A 510 -32.17 10.40 18.58
N ASP A 511 -31.85 9.49 17.66
CA ASP A 511 -31.38 8.16 17.97
C ASP A 511 -29.88 8.22 18.29
N GLN A 512 -29.53 8.13 19.57
CA GLN A 512 -28.15 8.26 20.04
C GLN A 512 -27.24 7.15 19.52
N ALA A 513 -27.79 5.96 19.21
CA ALA A 513 -27.01 4.84 18.72
C ALA A 513 -26.49 5.09 17.30
N SER A 514 -27.31 5.65 16.42
CA SER A 514 -26.89 6.02 15.06
C SER A 514 -26.27 7.41 14.96
N GLY A 515 -26.56 8.31 15.91
CA GLY A 515 -26.20 9.72 15.81
C GLY A 515 -27.09 10.50 14.83
N GLN A 516 -28.29 10.00 14.53
CA GLN A 516 -29.19 10.57 13.53
C GLN A 516 -30.56 10.89 14.12
N ASN A 517 -31.23 11.87 13.53
CA ASN A 517 -32.66 12.03 13.77
C ASN A 517 -33.41 10.84 13.18
N TYR A 518 -34.39 10.35 13.92
CA TYR A 518 -35.16 9.17 13.60
C TYR A 518 -36.65 9.48 13.64
N VAL A 519 -37.40 8.87 12.72
CA VAL A 519 -38.86 8.85 12.77
C VAL A 519 -39.38 7.44 12.53
N GLU A 520 -40.43 7.10 13.28
CA GLU A 520 -41.19 5.87 13.14
C GLU A 520 -42.68 6.20 13.10
N TYR A 521 -43.42 5.58 12.19
CA TYR A 521 -44.87 5.74 12.09
C TYR A 521 -45.53 4.50 11.49
N LYS A 522 -46.87 4.38 11.60
CA LYS A 522 -47.64 3.30 10.98
C LYS A 522 -48.35 3.79 9.73
N GLU A 523 -48.32 2.99 8.67
CA GLU A 523 -49.01 3.25 7.39
C GLU A 523 -49.42 1.91 6.76
N ASP A 524 -50.68 1.78 6.35
CA ASP A 524 -51.24 0.58 5.70
C ASP A 524 -50.96 -0.76 6.43
N GLY A 525 -50.99 -0.71 7.76
CA GLY A 525 -50.73 -1.87 8.63
C GLY A 525 -49.26 -2.27 8.72
N ALA A 526 -48.33 -1.48 8.17
CA ALA A 526 -46.89 -1.66 8.28
C ALA A 526 -46.26 -0.56 9.15
N VAL A 527 -45.11 -0.88 9.76
CA VAL A 527 -44.26 0.10 10.46
C VAL A 527 -43.27 0.68 9.47
N GLN A 528 -43.24 2.01 9.39
CA GLN A 528 -42.30 2.77 8.57
C GLN A 528 -41.20 3.35 9.47
N LYS A 529 -39.93 3.16 9.09
CA LYS A 529 -38.77 3.65 9.84
C LYS A 529 -37.82 4.43 8.94
N ILE A 530 -37.31 5.56 9.44
CA ILE A 530 -36.39 6.42 8.70
C ILE A 530 -35.30 6.94 9.64
N TRP A 531 -34.04 6.66 9.32
CA TRP A 531 -32.85 7.28 9.92
C TRP A 531 -32.42 8.43 9.02
N ILE A 532 -32.60 9.65 9.46
CA ILE A 532 -32.61 10.83 8.61
C ILE A 532 -31.18 11.34 8.36
N GLU A 533 -30.89 11.62 7.08
CA GLU A 533 -29.76 12.46 6.68
C GLU A 533 -30.21 13.92 6.65
N ASP A 534 -29.75 14.70 7.62
CA ASP A 534 -30.02 16.12 7.78
C ASP A 534 -28.79 16.88 8.31
N ALA A 535 -28.95 18.18 8.56
CA ALA A 535 -27.86 19.03 9.06
C ALA A 535 -27.22 18.52 10.36
N VAL A 536 -27.93 17.80 11.24
CA VAL A 536 -27.37 17.24 12.49
C VAL A 536 -26.39 16.13 12.14
N SER A 537 -26.84 15.15 11.36
CA SER A 537 -26.01 14.02 10.93
C SER A 537 -24.83 14.44 10.04
N LEU A 538 -25.01 15.44 9.17
CA LEU A 538 -23.94 15.97 8.32
C LEU A 538 -22.93 16.79 9.12
N GLN A 539 -23.36 17.52 10.15
CA GLN A 539 -22.45 18.28 11.02
C GLN A 539 -21.54 17.34 11.83
N ALA A 540 -22.08 16.24 12.37
CA ALA A 540 -21.27 15.23 13.05
C ALA A 540 -20.18 14.63 12.13
N ARG A 541 -20.49 14.47 10.84
CA ARG A 541 -19.52 14.01 9.82
C ARG A 541 -18.45 15.06 9.51
N VAL A 542 -18.81 16.33 9.47
CA VAL A 542 -17.85 17.44 9.35
C VAL A 542 -16.87 17.43 10.53
N GLU A 543 -17.37 17.23 11.76
CA GLU A 543 -16.54 17.14 12.96
C GLU A 543 -15.62 15.91 12.95
N LEU A 544 -16.11 14.77 12.45
CA LEU A 544 -15.31 13.57 12.29
C LEU A 544 -14.18 13.77 11.28
N ILE A 545 -14.44 14.41 10.13
CA ILE A 545 -13.43 14.79 9.14
C ILE A 545 -12.32 15.65 9.77
N ALA A 546 -12.69 16.63 10.59
CA ALA A 546 -11.74 17.48 11.29
C ALA A 546 -10.92 16.69 12.31
N THR A 547 -11.59 15.87 13.13
CA THR A 547 -10.96 15.04 14.18
C THR A 547 -9.92 14.08 13.62
N LEU A 548 -10.24 13.45 12.49
CA LEU A 548 -9.35 12.50 11.82
C LEU A 548 -8.39 13.18 10.82
N LYS A 549 -8.47 14.50 10.65
CA LYS A 549 -7.65 15.30 9.72
C LYS A 549 -7.74 14.79 8.28
N LEU A 550 -8.94 14.39 7.86
CA LEU A 550 -9.17 13.81 6.55
C LEU A 550 -8.94 14.82 5.41
N GLY A 551 -8.69 14.28 4.22
CA GLY A 551 -8.51 15.03 2.97
C GLY A 551 -9.76 15.79 2.52
N GLY A 552 -10.95 15.46 3.03
CA GLY A 552 -12.17 16.17 2.71
C GLY A 552 -13.45 15.37 2.88
N VAL A 553 -14.50 15.80 2.18
CA VAL A 553 -15.78 15.12 2.04
C VAL A 553 -16.12 14.85 0.57
N ALA A 554 -16.78 13.74 0.31
CA ALA A 554 -17.47 13.47 -0.95
C ALA A 554 -18.95 13.15 -0.68
N ALA A 555 -19.88 13.46 -1.59
CA ALA A 555 -21.30 13.31 -1.32
C ALA A 555 -22.06 12.59 -2.44
N TRP A 556 -22.70 11.46 -2.11
CA TRP A 556 -23.54 10.70 -3.02
C TRP A 556 -25.04 10.96 -2.76
N ASN A 557 -25.78 11.60 -3.64
CA ASN A 557 -25.33 12.34 -4.82
C ASN A 557 -26.10 13.67 -4.90
N ARG A 558 -25.72 14.55 -5.82
CA ARG A 558 -26.27 15.90 -5.93
C ARG A 558 -27.80 15.95 -5.96
N SER A 559 -28.44 15.00 -6.67
CA SER A 559 -29.90 15.01 -6.87
C SER A 559 -30.69 14.72 -5.60
N PHE A 560 -30.07 14.08 -4.60
CA PHE A 560 -30.70 13.81 -3.30
C PHE A 560 -30.50 14.93 -2.28
N ALA A 561 -29.60 15.87 -2.55
CA ALA A 561 -29.26 16.97 -1.67
C ALA A 561 -30.36 18.02 -1.55
N ASN A 562 -30.28 18.81 -0.47
CA ASN A 562 -30.98 20.09 -0.34
C ASN A 562 -30.01 21.22 0.04
N ALA A 563 -30.52 22.44 0.17
CA ALA A 563 -29.69 23.60 0.51
C ALA A 563 -28.95 23.45 1.85
N SER A 564 -29.56 22.79 2.84
CA SER A 564 -28.93 22.60 4.15
C SER A 564 -27.70 21.69 4.08
N ALA A 565 -27.69 20.71 3.17
CA ALA A 565 -26.52 19.86 2.97
C ALA A 565 -25.30 20.66 2.56
N TRP A 566 -25.43 21.54 1.57
CA TRP A 566 -24.31 22.36 1.08
C TRP A 566 -23.82 23.35 2.13
N GLU A 567 -24.73 23.98 2.87
CA GLU A 567 -24.36 24.90 3.95
C GLU A 567 -23.62 24.22 5.11
N THR A 568 -23.96 22.97 5.41
CA THR A 568 -23.23 22.17 6.41
C THR A 568 -21.89 21.68 5.86
N LEU A 569 -21.89 21.04 4.69
CA LEU A 569 -20.70 20.39 4.12
C LEU A 569 -19.61 21.36 3.67
N LYS A 570 -19.92 22.64 3.42
CA LYS A 570 -18.88 23.66 3.10
C LYS A 570 -17.79 23.80 4.18
N GLN A 571 -18.08 23.35 5.41
CA GLN A 571 -17.15 23.40 6.55
C GLN A 571 -16.15 22.23 6.56
N ALA A 572 -16.41 21.17 5.79
CA ALA A 572 -15.60 19.96 5.78
C ALA A 572 -14.15 20.24 5.40
N GLY A 573 -13.22 19.86 6.29
CA GLY A 573 -11.78 19.94 6.06
C GLY A 573 -11.15 21.34 6.14
N TYR A 574 -11.92 22.38 6.49
CA TYR A 574 -11.40 23.75 6.69
C TYR A 574 -11.02 24.06 8.15
N SER A 575 -11.45 23.24 9.10
CA SER A 575 -11.00 23.24 10.50
C SER A 575 -9.96 22.13 10.68
N LYS A 576 -8.69 22.41 10.35
CA LYS A 576 -7.57 21.48 10.53
C LYS A 576 -6.72 21.81 11.74
#